data_AF-A0A1N6YMC7-F1
#
_entry.id   AF-A0A1N6YMC7-F1
#
_cell.length_a   1.000
_cell.length_b   1.000
_cell.length_c   1.000
_cell.angle_alpha   90.00
_cell.angle_beta   90.00
_cell.angle_gamma   90.00
#
_symmetry.space_group_name_H-M   'P 1'
#
loop_
_entity.id
_entity.type
_entity.pdbx_description
1 polymer ?
#
loop_
_entity_poly.entity_id
_entity_poly.type
_entity_poly.pdbx_seq_one_letter_code
_entity_poly.pdbx_strand_id
1 'polypeptide(L)'
;MSSAPDTGRFVLVDGKPHRREADGRLVPTAGRTDFRQLDAMSEQAVEDGAISDPDALAMSDDEWATAVAVKPAKVPMTLKLDADVLDWFRQNGKGYQTRINMVLRRYMEAQKKAG
;
A
#
# COMPACT_ATOMS: atom_id res chain seq x y z
N MET A 1 -23.57 -22.96 3.46
CA MET A 1 -23.72 -21.71 2.70
C MET A 1 -22.49 -20.87 2.99
N SER A 2 -21.46 -20.99 2.16
CA SER A 2 -20.16 -20.34 2.35
C SER A 2 -20.22 -18.94 1.78
N SER A 3 -20.25 -17.92 2.63
CA SER A 3 -20.21 -16.52 2.21
C SER A 3 -18.75 -16.15 1.97
N ALA A 4 -18.42 -15.77 0.73
CA ALA A 4 -17.09 -15.33 0.35
C ALA A 4 -16.66 -14.12 1.23
N PRO A 5 -15.41 -14.08 1.72
CA PRO A 5 -14.96 -12.94 2.51
C PRO A 5 -14.94 -11.69 1.62
N ASP A 6 -15.69 -10.67 2.03
CA ASP A 6 -15.65 -9.33 1.46
C ASP A 6 -14.21 -8.79 1.57
N THR A 7 -13.48 -8.78 0.45
CA THR A 7 -12.11 -8.26 0.31
C THR A 7 -12.14 -6.74 0.23
N GLY A 8 -12.75 -6.08 1.21
CA GLY A 8 -12.69 -4.63 1.36
C GLY A 8 -11.25 -4.21 1.67
N ARG A 9 -10.75 -3.14 1.04
CA ARG A 9 -9.46 -2.54 1.41
C ARG A 9 -9.59 -1.87 2.78
N PHE A 10 -8.95 -2.47 3.79
CA PHE A 10 -8.82 -1.90 5.13
C PHE A 10 -7.59 -1.00 5.25
N VAL A 11 -7.68 0.03 6.07
CA VAL A 11 -6.58 0.94 6.42
C VAL A 11 -6.51 1.05 7.94
N LEU A 12 -5.31 1.00 8.51
CA LEU A 12 -5.10 1.24 9.94
C LEU A 12 -4.92 2.74 10.18
N VAL A 13 -5.73 3.32 11.07
CA VAL A 13 -5.58 4.70 11.56
C VAL A 13 -5.50 4.61 13.08
N ASP A 14 -4.40 5.07 13.67
CA ASP A 14 -4.12 4.96 15.12
C ASP A 14 -4.32 3.54 15.68
N GLY A 15 -3.89 2.53 14.92
CA GLY A 15 -4.03 1.12 15.29
C GLY A 15 -5.44 0.54 15.15
N LYS A 16 -6.43 1.35 14.73
CA LYS A 16 -7.82 0.90 14.55
C LYS A 16 -8.12 0.65 13.06
N PRO A 17 -8.70 -0.51 12.71
CA PRO A 17 -9.06 -0.80 11.33
C PRO A 17 -10.22 0.09 10.86
N HIS A 18 -10.07 0.65 9.67
CA HIS A 18 -11.09 1.42 8.97
C HIS A 18 -11.28 0.82 7.58
N ARG A 19 -12.52 0.74 7.10
CA ARG A 19 -12.83 0.37 5.71
C ARG A 19 -12.89 1.64 4.86
N ARG A 20 -12.27 1.60 3.67
CA ARG A 20 -12.39 2.68 2.69
C ARG A 20 -13.62 2.48 1.83
N GLU A 21 -14.58 3.40 1.92
CA GLU A 21 -15.77 3.43 1.08
C GLU A 21 -15.45 3.96 -0.33
N ALA A 22 -16.35 3.77 -1.29
CA ALA A 22 -16.15 4.16 -2.70
C ALA A 22 -15.92 5.68 -2.88
N ASP A 23 -16.46 6.49 -1.97
CA ASP A 23 -16.29 7.94 -1.89
C ASP A 23 -14.93 8.37 -1.27
N GLY A 24 -14.14 7.41 -0.78
CA GLY A 24 -12.85 7.63 -0.16
C GLY A 24 -12.88 7.92 1.34
N ARG A 25 -14.05 7.93 1.97
CA ARG A 25 -14.19 8.06 3.43
C ARG A 25 -13.68 6.80 4.13
N LEU A 26 -13.08 7.00 5.30
CA LEU A 26 -12.64 5.91 6.19
C LEU A 26 -13.69 5.72 7.28
N VAL A 27 -14.30 4.55 7.32
CA VAL A 27 -15.32 4.19 8.33
C VAL A 27 -14.69 3.20 9.31
N PRO A 28 -14.73 3.46 10.64
CA PRO A 28 -14.24 2.50 11.62
C PRO A 28 -14.93 1.15 11.44
N THR A 29 -14.17 0.08 11.46
CA THR A 29 -14.69 -1.29 11.33
C THR A 29 -14.05 -2.17 12.39
N ALA A 30 -14.70 -3.27 12.75
CA ALA A 30 -14.04 -4.34 13.48
C ALA A 30 -13.10 -5.09 12.52
N GLY A 31 -11.83 -5.22 12.88
CA GLY A 31 -10.93 -6.17 12.23
C GLY A 31 -11.38 -7.59 12.59
N ARG A 32 -11.06 -8.57 11.74
CA ARG A 32 -11.30 -10.00 12.04
C ARG A 32 -10.21 -10.61 12.93
N THR A 33 -9.15 -9.85 13.21
CA THR A 33 -7.98 -10.27 13.97
C THR A 33 -8.29 -10.28 15.47
N ASP A 34 -8.08 -11.42 16.11
CA ASP A 34 -8.07 -11.52 17.57
C ASP A 34 -6.68 -11.13 18.11
N PHE A 35 -6.53 -9.85 18.48
CA PHE A 35 -5.28 -9.32 19.00
C PHE A 35 -4.87 -9.91 20.35
N ARG A 36 -5.83 -10.37 21.17
CA ARG A 36 -5.49 -11.00 22.45
C ARG A 36 -4.87 -12.38 22.24
N GLN A 37 -5.38 -13.11 21.26
CA GLN A 37 -4.79 -14.38 20.86
C GLN A 37 -3.38 -14.16 20.30
N LEU A 38 -3.21 -13.19 19.40
CA LEU A 38 -1.92 -12.85 18.79
C LEU A 38 -0.87 -12.42 19.83
N ASP A 39 -1.23 -11.56 20.77
CA ASP A 39 -0.33 -11.12 21.85
C ASP A 39 0.08 -12.26 22.80
N ALA A 40 -0.72 -13.32 22.88
CA ALA A 40 -0.45 -14.50 23.70
C ALA A 40 0.29 -15.62 22.94
N MET A 41 0.47 -15.49 21.62
CA MET A 41 1.21 -16.48 20.82
C MET A 41 2.71 -16.39 21.10
N SER A 42 3.37 -17.55 21.12
CA SER A 42 4.83 -17.61 21.16
C SER A 42 5.44 -17.26 19.81
N GLU A 43 6.68 -16.79 19.80
CA GLU A 43 7.43 -16.53 18.56
C GLU A 43 7.48 -17.77 17.67
N GLN A 44 7.70 -18.96 18.24
CA GLN A 44 7.70 -20.22 17.49
C GLN A 44 6.37 -20.50 16.80
N ALA A 45 5.23 -20.25 17.47
CA ALA A 45 3.93 -20.47 16.87
C ALA A 45 3.63 -19.48 15.73
N VAL A 46 4.20 -18.28 15.78
CA VAL A 46 4.14 -17.30 14.70
C VAL A 46 4.99 -17.76 13.51
N GLU A 47 6.22 -18.22 13.77
CA GLU A 47 7.15 -18.74 12.75
C GLU A 47 6.55 -19.96 12.02
N ASP A 48 6.02 -20.94 12.77
CA ASP A 48 5.38 -22.13 12.21
C ASP A 48 4.18 -21.76 11.34
N GLY A 49 3.40 -20.75 11.78
CA GLY A 49 2.30 -20.20 11.01
C GLY A 49 2.76 -19.60 9.68
N ALA A 50 3.81 -18.79 9.70
CA ALA A 50 4.37 -18.17 8.49
C ALA A 50 4.94 -19.21 7.51
N ILE A 51 5.62 -20.25 8.01
CA ILE A 51 6.14 -21.34 7.18
C ILE A 51 5.01 -22.18 6.55
N SER A 52 3.89 -22.34 7.27
CA SER A 52 2.75 -23.13 6.79
C SER A 52 1.88 -22.42 5.74
N ASP A 53 2.01 -21.10 5.62
CA ASP A 53 1.25 -20.27 4.68
C ASP A 53 2.09 -19.94 3.43
N PRO A 54 1.77 -20.53 2.25
CA PRO A 54 2.50 -20.30 1.01
C PRO A 54 2.57 -18.82 0.59
N ASP A 55 1.58 -18.00 0.96
CA ASP A 55 1.54 -16.58 0.62
C ASP A 55 2.41 -15.73 1.56
N ALA A 56 2.80 -16.27 2.72
CA ALA A 56 3.60 -15.60 3.74
C ALA A 56 5.08 -16.07 3.78
N LEU A 57 5.45 -17.04 2.94
CA LEU A 57 6.82 -17.53 2.87
C LEU A 57 7.81 -16.41 2.58
N ALA A 58 8.84 -16.32 3.41
CA ALA A 58 9.96 -15.42 3.17
C ALA A 58 10.70 -15.84 1.89
N MET A 59 11.14 -14.85 1.11
CA MET A 59 12.06 -15.10 0.00
C MET A 59 13.38 -15.63 0.56
N SER A 60 13.96 -16.61 -0.11
CA SER A 60 15.28 -17.15 0.20
C SER A 60 16.39 -16.12 -0.04
N ASP A 61 17.56 -16.33 0.57
CA ASP A 61 18.72 -15.46 0.38
C ASP A 61 19.16 -15.35 -1.10
N ASP A 62 19.04 -16.44 -1.86
CA ASP A 62 19.35 -16.47 -3.30
C ASP A 62 18.34 -15.66 -4.14
N GLU A 63 17.06 -15.73 -3.77
CA GLU A 63 16.01 -14.91 -4.40
C GLU A 63 16.21 -13.43 -4.05
N TRP A 64 16.59 -13.12 -2.81
CA TRP A 64 16.96 -11.77 -2.40
C TRP A 64 18.21 -11.27 -3.14
N ALA A 65 19.22 -12.12 -3.34
CA ALA A 65 20.46 -11.76 -4.03
C ALA A 65 20.24 -11.39 -5.51
N THR A 66 19.20 -11.93 -6.14
CA THR A 66 18.85 -11.66 -7.55
C THR A 66 17.73 -10.62 -7.71
N ALA A 67 17.17 -10.13 -6.61
CA ALA A 67 16.09 -9.16 -6.63
C ALA A 67 16.56 -7.81 -7.24
N VAL A 68 15.90 -7.37 -8.30
CA VAL A 68 16.17 -6.07 -8.93
C VAL A 68 15.31 -5.00 -8.28
N ALA A 69 15.94 -4.10 -7.54
CA ALA A 69 15.28 -2.91 -7.02
C ALA A 69 14.94 -1.94 -8.17
N VAL A 70 13.71 -2.01 -8.69
CA VAL A 70 13.24 -1.09 -9.74
C VAL A 70 12.88 0.27 -9.11
N LYS A 71 13.88 1.12 -8.88
CA LYS A 71 13.64 2.55 -8.65
C LYS A 71 13.68 3.27 -10.00
N PRO A 72 12.59 3.86 -10.49
CA PRO A 72 12.67 4.68 -11.69
C PRO A 72 13.64 5.85 -11.45
N ALA A 73 14.66 5.96 -12.28
CA ALA A 73 15.58 7.08 -12.24
C ALA A 73 14.80 8.39 -12.46
N LYS A 74 14.86 9.29 -11.49
CA LYS A 74 14.25 10.62 -11.61
C LYS A 74 15.19 11.51 -12.40
N VAL A 75 14.77 11.93 -13.58
CA VAL A 75 15.54 12.89 -14.39
C VAL A 75 15.19 14.30 -13.94
N PRO A 76 16.16 15.13 -13.51
CA PRO A 76 15.90 16.52 -13.18
C PRO A 76 15.55 17.30 -14.45
N MET A 77 14.35 17.87 -14.49
CA MET A 77 13.92 18.74 -15.58
C MET A 77 12.98 19.84 -15.07
N THR A 78 12.87 20.93 -15.83
CA THR A 78 11.93 22.01 -15.54
C THR A 78 10.62 21.75 -16.27
N LEU A 79 9.53 21.60 -15.53
CA LEU A 79 8.16 21.48 -16.04
C LEU A 79 7.35 22.70 -15.59
N LYS A 80 6.57 23.28 -16.50
CA LYS A 80 5.59 24.32 -16.17
C LYS A 80 4.29 23.66 -15.73
N LEU A 81 3.75 24.12 -14.61
CA LEU A 81 2.46 23.73 -14.07
C LEU A 81 1.64 24.99 -13.83
N ASP A 82 0.32 24.89 -13.94
CA ASP A 82 -0.57 25.97 -13.56
C ASP A 82 -0.44 26.28 -12.06
N ALA A 83 -0.60 27.55 -11.71
CA ALA A 83 -0.33 28.04 -10.36
C ALA A 83 -1.26 27.39 -9.32
N ASP A 84 -2.54 27.26 -9.65
CA ASP A 84 -3.57 26.63 -8.82
C ASP A 84 -3.29 25.14 -8.57
N VAL A 85 -2.84 24.41 -9.60
CA VAL A 85 -2.44 23.00 -9.48
C VAL A 85 -1.25 22.87 -8.54
N LEU A 86 -0.22 23.71 -8.72
CA LEU A 86 0.97 23.69 -7.88
C LEU A 86 0.63 24.00 -6.42
N ASP A 87 -0.22 24.99 -6.18
CA ASP A 87 -0.63 25.39 -4.84
C ASP A 87 -1.48 24.32 -4.16
N TRP A 88 -2.37 23.65 -4.89
CA TRP A 88 -3.12 22.50 -4.36
C TRP A 88 -2.19 21.38 -3.88
N PHE A 89 -1.15 21.03 -4.65
CA PHE A 89 -0.19 20.02 -4.24
C PHE A 89 0.67 20.47 -3.03
N ARG A 90 1.00 21.76 -2.93
CA ARG A 90 1.78 22.34 -1.82
C ARG A 90 1.01 22.36 -0.51
N GLN A 91 -0.30 22.61 -0.53
CA GLN A 91 -1.15 22.62 0.67
C GLN A 91 -1.08 21.29 1.44
N ASN A 92 -0.83 20.19 0.75
CA ASN A 92 -0.72 18.87 1.35
C ASN A 92 0.65 18.60 2.03
N GLY A 93 1.53 19.60 2.13
CA GLY A 93 2.80 19.54 2.87
C GLY A 93 4.01 18.99 2.10
N LYS A 94 5.06 18.61 2.84
CA LYS A 94 6.33 18.10 2.30
C LYS A 94 6.08 16.89 1.37
N GLY A 95 6.84 16.81 0.28
CA GLY A 95 6.72 15.72 -0.69
C GLY A 95 5.73 15.97 -1.84
N TYR A 96 5.22 17.20 -2.00
CA TYR A 96 4.33 17.58 -3.10
C TYR A 96 4.86 17.20 -4.49
N GLN A 97 6.16 17.36 -4.76
CA GLN A 97 6.81 16.93 -6.01
C GLN A 97 6.71 15.42 -6.23
N THR A 98 6.85 14.62 -5.17
CA THR A 98 6.71 13.16 -5.26
C THR A 98 5.28 12.76 -5.57
N ARG A 99 4.30 13.46 -5.00
CA ARG A 99 2.88 13.26 -5.34
C ARG A 99 2.57 13.62 -6.79
N ILE A 100 3.07 14.75 -7.30
CA ILE A 100 2.94 15.11 -8.72
C ILE A 100 3.48 13.99 -9.59
N ASN A 101 4.70 13.51 -9.34
CA ASN A 101 5.30 12.43 -10.11
C ASN A 101 4.48 11.13 -10.05
N MET A 102 3.91 10.80 -8.88
CA MET A 102 3.06 9.60 -8.73
C MET A 102 1.77 9.70 -9.54
N VAL A 103 1.13 10.88 -9.60
CA VAL A 103 -0.06 11.10 -10.43
C VAL A 103 0.28 10.91 -11.92
N LEU A 104 1.36 11.54 -12.39
CA LEU A 104 1.83 11.40 -13.78
C LEU A 104 2.17 9.95 -14.12
N ARG A 105 2.82 9.23 -13.20
CA ARG A 105 3.16 7.81 -13.34
C ARG A 105 1.91 6.94 -13.53
N ARG A 106 0.90 7.12 -12.66
CA ARG A 106 -0.36 6.36 -12.73
C ARG A 106 -1.11 6.64 -14.02
N TYR A 107 -1.14 7.89 -14.46
CA TYR A 107 -1.73 8.27 -15.74
C TYR A 107 -1.03 7.56 -16.92
N MET A 108 0.30 7.61 -16.97
CA MET A 108 1.09 6.94 -18.00
C MET A 108 0.86 5.42 -18.01
N GLU A 109 0.84 4.77 -16.85
CA GLU A 109 0.60 3.32 -16.73
C GLU A 109 -0.81 2.92 -17.16
N ALA A 110 -1.82 3.73 -16.83
CA ALA A 110 -3.19 3.49 -17.27
C ALA A 110 -3.30 3.56 -18.81
N GLN A 111 -2.65 4.55 -19.44
CA GLN A 111 -2.64 4.69 -20.90
C GLN A 111 -1.92 3.53 -21.59
N LYS A 112 -0.80 3.05 -21.03
CA LYS A 112 -0.05 1.91 -21.56
C LYS A 112 -0.81 0.57 -21.52
N LYS A 113 -1.81 0.43 -20.64
CA LYS A 113 -2.64 -0.79 -20.56
C LYS A 113 -3.85 -0.76 -21.49
N ALA A 114 -4.23 0.41 -22.00
CA ALA A 114 -5.42 0.60 -22.81
C ALA A 114 -5.16 0.53 -24.34
N GLY A 115 -3.89 0.44 -24.75
CA GLY A 115 -3.47 0.20 -26.13
C GLY A 115 -2.63 -1.06 -26.21
#